data_AF-A0A196MXS6-F1
#
_entry.id   AF-A0A196MXS6-F1
#
_cell.length_a   1.000
_cell.length_b   1.000
_cell.length_c   1.000
_cell.angle_alpha   90.00
_cell.angle_beta   90.00
_cell.angle_gamma   90.00
#
_symmetry.space_group_name_H-M   'P 1'
#
loop_
_entity.id
_entity.type
_entity.pdbx_description
1 polymer ?
#
loop_
_entity_poly.entity_id
_entity_poly.type
_entity_poly.pdbx_seq_one_letter_code
_entity_poly.pdbx_strand_id
1 'polypeptide(L)'
;MIRIKENAAPGLASGRARLYVTADVLALIRGGSALPTQISYLADVPLDSRGKLPKLKKQRVLLFARPTGKTNEVQLTGIDSQYMWTPELDALTRGITRELLASDAPPAVTGIGNAFHVPGALPGEGETQVFVKTANGAPISLQILRRPGEKPRWGVSLGDIVDPNAGAPKRNTLAWYRLACGLPKALPNEAVSAETPDNAEAARQDYQVVLRELGPCA
;
A
#
# COMPACT_ATOMS: atom_id res chain seq x y z
N MET A 1 6.72 -15.80 -26.71
CA MET A 1 5.92 -16.44 -25.64
C MET A 1 5.62 -17.87 -26.02
N ILE A 2 5.81 -18.80 -25.08
CA ILE A 2 5.62 -20.25 -25.25
C ILE A 2 4.71 -20.72 -24.10
N ARG A 3 3.64 -21.46 -24.40
CA ARG A 3 2.79 -22.07 -23.35
C ARG A 3 3.51 -23.29 -22.79
N ILE A 4 3.64 -23.36 -21.47
CA ILE A 4 4.21 -24.51 -20.78
C ILE A 4 3.12 -25.59 -20.67
N LYS A 5 3.50 -26.85 -20.94
CA LYS A 5 2.61 -28.00 -20.78
C LYS A 5 2.21 -28.15 -19.31
N GLU A 6 0.97 -28.56 -19.06
CA GLU A 6 0.41 -28.61 -17.69
C GLU A 6 1.19 -29.55 -16.76
N ASN A 7 1.69 -30.68 -17.28
CA ASN A 7 2.56 -31.60 -16.53
C ASN A 7 3.95 -31.01 -16.16
N ALA A 8 4.33 -29.88 -16.75
CA ALA A 8 5.55 -29.14 -16.45
C ALA A 8 5.26 -27.80 -15.74
N ALA A 9 4.03 -27.61 -15.24
CA ALA A 9 3.59 -26.39 -14.55
C ALA A 9 3.08 -26.70 -13.13
N PRO A 10 3.96 -27.16 -12.21
CA PRO A 10 3.54 -27.45 -10.84
C PRO A 10 2.96 -26.20 -10.16
N GLY A 11 1.88 -26.39 -9.39
CA GLY A 11 1.20 -25.32 -8.66
C GLY A 11 0.39 -24.34 -9.52
N LEU A 12 0.15 -24.65 -10.80
CA LEU A 12 -0.70 -23.83 -11.66
C LEU A 12 -2.18 -23.94 -11.23
N ALA A 13 -2.79 -22.80 -10.90
CA ALA A 13 -4.20 -22.75 -10.53
C ALA A 13 -5.12 -23.10 -11.72
N SER A 14 -6.26 -23.73 -11.44
CA SER A 14 -7.27 -24.05 -12.45
C SER A 14 -7.75 -22.78 -13.17
N GLY A 15 -8.03 -22.89 -14.47
CA GLY A 15 -8.45 -21.75 -15.30
C GLY A 15 -7.32 -20.80 -15.71
N ARG A 16 -6.05 -21.12 -15.40
CA ARG A 16 -4.87 -20.36 -15.83
C ARG A 16 -3.99 -21.17 -16.77
N ALA A 17 -3.12 -20.48 -17.50
CA ALA A 17 -2.04 -21.10 -18.26
C ALA A 17 -0.70 -20.45 -17.90
N ARG A 18 0.33 -21.29 -17.72
CA ARG A 18 1.70 -20.84 -17.50
C ARG A 18 2.39 -20.56 -18.83
N LEU A 19 2.97 -19.38 -18.95
CA LEU A 19 3.67 -18.91 -20.13
C LEU A 19 5.14 -18.65 -19.81
N TYR A 20 6.04 -19.11 -20.67
CA TYR A 20 7.38 -18.58 -20.78
C TYR A 20 7.33 -17.36 -21.71
N VAL A 21 7.52 -16.17 -21.13
CA VAL A 21 7.42 -14.88 -21.83
C VAL A 21 8.82 -14.34 -22.05
N THR A 22 9.07 -13.85 -23.26
CA THR A 22 10.23 -13.04 -23.61
C THR A 22 9.70 -11.66 -23.93
N ALA A 23 10.28 -10.63 -23.33
CA ALA A 23 9.82 -9.26 -23.45
C ALA A 23 10.99 -8.31 -23.63
N ASP A 24 10.77 -7.27 -24.44
CA ASP A 24 11.73 -6.19 -24.63
C ASP A 24 11.59 -5.18 -23.48
N VAL A 25 12.72 -4.78 -22.90
CA VAL A 25 12.78 -3.83 -21.80
C VAL A 25 12.74 -2.41 -22.37
N LEU A 26 11.60 -1.76 -22.22
CA LEU A 26 11.42 -0.38 -22.69
C LEU A 26 12.01 0.66 -21.72
N ALA A 27 11.87 0.41 -20.41
CA ALA A 27 12.39 1.27 -19.36
C ALA A 27 12.53 0.50 -18.06
N LEU A 28 13.56 0.83 -17.27
CA LEU A 28 13.72 0.37 -15.90
C LEU A 28 13.27 1.48 -14.94
N ILE A 29 12.21 1.24 -14.15
CA ILE A 29 11.74 2.21 -13.15
C ILE A 29 12.64 2.19 -11.92
N ARG A 30 12.97 0.98 -11.42
CA ARG A 30 13.90 0.76 -10.32
C ARG A 30 14.53 -0.62 -10.44
N GLY A 31 15.84 -0.68 -10.26
CA GLY A 31 16.62 -1.91 -10.12
C GLY A 31 17.94 -1.62 -9.42
N GLY A 32 18.57 -2.64 -8.82
CA GLY A 32 19.90 -2.54 -8.24
C GLY A 32 21.03 -2.56 -9.28
N SER A 33 20.73 -3.01 -10.50
CA SER A 33 21.63 -3.07 -11.64
C SER A 33 20.84 -2.82 -12.93
N ALA A 34 21.57 -2.54 -14.02
CA ALA A 34 20.97 -2.45 -15.35
C ALA A 34 20.39 -3.80 -15.79
N LEU A 35 19.27 -3.75 -16.50
CA LEU A 35 18.69 -4.93 -17.16
C LEU A 35 19.14 -5.00 -18.63
N PRO A 36 19.28 -6.20 -19.21
CA PRO A 36 19.46 -6.35 -20.64
C PRO A 36 18.24 -5.83 -21.41
N THR A 37 18.42 -5.55 -22.70
CA THR A 37 17.35 -5.07 -23.59
C THR A 37 16.20 -6.06 -23.76
N GLN A 38 16.43 -7.34 -23.45
CA GLN A 38 15.43 -8.38 -23.49
C GLN A 38 15.57 -9.28 -22.27
N ILE A 39 14.43 -9.59 -21.65
CA ILE A 39 14.33 -10.47 -20.48
C ILE A 39 13.33 -11.59 -20.75
N SER A 40 13.47 -12.68 -20.00
CA SER A 40 12.48 -13.76 -19.97
C SER A 40 11.99 -14.04 -18.55
N TYR A 41 10.74 -14.47 -18.44
CA TYR A 41 10.08 -14.75 -17.17
C TYR A 41 8.90 -15.70 -17.34
N LEU A 42 8.43 -16.27 -16.23
CA LEU A 42 7.20 -17.06 -16.17
C LEU A 42 6.03 -16.19 -15.75
N ALA A 43 4.91 -16.30 -16.45
CA ALA A 43 3.65 -15.64 -16.12
C ALA A 43 2.50 -16.64 -16.16
N ASP A 44 1.74 -16.72 -15.08
CA ASP A 44 0.48 -17.46 -15.05
C ASP A 44 -0.63 -16.49 -15.40
N VAL A 45 -1.33 -16.71 -16.51
CA VAL A 45 -2.37 -15.79 -16.99
C VAL A 45 -3.75 -16.46 -16.96
N PRO A 46 -4.81 -15.73 -16.60
CA PRO A 46 -6.17 -16.27 -16.68
C PRO A 46 -6.52 -16.57 -18.14
N LEU A 47 -7.17 -17.71 -18.36
CA LEU A 47 -7.75 -18.05 -19.66
C LEU A 47 -9.07 -17.28 -19.85
N ASP A 48 -9.43 -17.03 -21.11
CA ASP A 48 -10.74 -16.47 -21.44
C ASP A 48 -11.88 -17.48 -21.15
N SER A 49 -13.14 -17.04 -21.27
CA SER A 49 -14.31 -17.90 -21.05
C SER A 49 -14.39 -19.14 -21.96
N ARG A 50 -13.53 -19.22 -22.99
CA ARG A 50 -13.40 -20.34 -23.93
C ARG A 50 -12.14 -21.17 -23.67
N GLY A 51 -11.45 -20.95 -22.56
CA GLY A 51 -10.21 -21.64 -22.21
C GLY A 51 -9.00 -21.24 -23.06
N LYS A 52 -9.05 -20.10 -23.76
CA LYS A 52 -7.96 -19.62 -24.64
C LYS A 52 -7.10 -18.58 -23.95
N LEU A 53 -5.85 -18.47 -24.40
CA LEU A 53 -4.93 -17.44 -23.93
C LEU A 53 -5.41 -16.04 -24.35
N PRO A 54 -5.31 -15.04 -23.45
CA PRO A 54 -5.57 -13.65 -23.82
C PRO A 54 -4.55 -13.15 -24.84
N LYS A 55 -4.90 -12.10 -25.59
CA LYS A 55 -4.02 -11.47 -26.58
C LYS A 55 -2.92 -10.65 -25.88
N LEU A 56 -1.79 -11.29 -25.60
CA LEU A 56 -0.64 -10.66 -24.91
C LEU A 56 0.45 -10.16 -25.87
N LYS A 57 0.47 -10.62 -27.13
CA LYS A 57 1.48 -10.19 -28.10
C LYS A 57 1.39 -8.68 -28.34
N LYS A 58 2.55 -8.03 -28.38
CA LYS A 58 2.70 -6.57 -28.60
C LYS A 58 2.05 -5.69 -27.52
N GLN A 59 1.58 -6.27 -26.41
CA GLN A 59 1.06 -5.49 -25.30
C GLN A 59 2.22 -4.96 -24.46
N ARG A 60 2.08 -3.71 -23.99
CA ARG A 60 2.99 -3.15 -23.00
C ARG A 60 2.49 -3.54 -21.62
N VAL A 61 3.41 -3.99 -20.78
CA VAL A 61 3.13 -4.39 -19.40
C VAL A 61 4.08 -3.70 -18.45
N LEU A 62 3.64 -3.52 -17.21
CA LEU A 62 4.46 -3.13 -16.08
C LEU A 62 4.73 -4.39 -15.24
N LEU A 63 6.01 -4.66 -14.96
CA LEU A 63 6.44 -5.87 -14.25
C LEU A 63 7.04 -5.49 -12.89
N PHE A 64 6.58 -6.16 -11.84
CA PHE A 64 7.25 -6.19 -10.55
C PHE A 64 7.99 -7.52 -10.43
N ALA A 65 9.31 -7.46 -10.50
CA ALA A 65 10.15 -8.65 -10.55
C ALA A 65 11.42 -8.46 -9.74
N ARG A 66 12.01 -9.60 -9.34
CA ARG A 66 13.32 -9.67 -8.71
C ARG A 66 14.33 -10.33 -9.67
N PRO A 67 15.62 -9.97 -9.57
CA PRO A 67 16.65 -10.63 -10.35
C PRO A 67 16.71 -12.12 -10.00
N THR A 68 17.11 -12.92 -10.98
CA THR A 68 17.48 -14.32 -10.75
C THR A 68 19.01 -14.46 -10.77
N GLY A 69 19.53 -15.66 -10.55
CA GLY A 69 20.96 -15.94 -10.75
C GLY A 69 21.41 -15.85 -12.22
N LYS A 70 20.48 -15.67 -13.18
CA LYS A 70 20.78 -15.50 -14.60
C LYS A 70 20.48 -14.07 -15.04
N THR A 71 21.37 -13.50 -15.86
CA THR A 71 21.33 -12.09 -16.26
C THR A 71 20.10 -11.69 -17.08
N ASN A 72 19.54 -12.60 -17.89
CA ASN A 72 18.41 -12.34 -18.78
C ASN A 72 17.08 -12.93 -18.28
N GLU A 73 17.04 -13.45 -17.06
CA GLU A 73 15.82 -13.99 -16.45
C GLU A 73 15.45 -13.19 -15.20
N VAL A 74 14.17 -12.86 -15.09
CA VAL A 74 13.60 -12.24 -13.89
C VAL A 74 12.47 -13.11 -13.35
N GLN A 75 12.27 -13.06 -12.04
CA GLN A 75 11.16 -13.74 -11.39
C GLN A 75 10.13 -12.72 -10.93
N LEU A 76 8.87 -12.89 -11.35
CA LEU A 76 7.76 -12.09 -10.85
C LEU A 76 7.67 -12.22 -9.32
N THR A 77 7.41 -11.11 -8.62
CA THR A 77 7.31 -11.10 -7.14
C THR A 77 6.08 -11.83 -6.62
N GLY A 78 5.11 -12.09 -7.49
CA GLY A 78 3.85 -12.78 -7.21
C GLY A 78 3.13 -13.11 -8.52
N ILE A 79 2.03 -13.88 -8.42
CA ILE A 79 1.26 -14.34 -9.58
C ILE A 79 0.59 -13.20 -10.36
N ASP A 80 0.27 -12.10 -9.67
CA ASP A 80 -0.37 -10.91 -10.24
C ASP A 80 0.61 -9.74 -10.38
N SER A 81 1.92 -10.01 -10.44
CA SER A 81 2.96 -8.97 -10.57
C SER A 81 3.22 -8.49 -12.00
N GLN A 82 2.36 -8.88 -12.94
CA GLN A 82 2.32 -8.35 -14.30
C GLN A 82 1.02 -7.58 -14.49
N TYR A 83 1.14 -6.28 -14.76
CA TYR A 83 0.01 -5.40 -15.00
C TYR A 83 0.01 -4.93 -16.45
N MET A 84 -1.18 -4.77 -17.02
CA MET A 84 -1.32 -4.04 -18.26
C MET A 84 -0.86 -2.60 -18.05
N TRP A 85 -0.01 -2.12 -18.95
CA TRP A 85 0.52 -0.77 -18.83
C TRP A 85 -0.57 0.27 -19.16
N THR A 86 -0.69 1.28 -18.30
CA THR A 86 -1.39 2.54 -18.60
C THR A 86 -0.52 3.72 -18.19
N PRO A 87 -0.71 4.92 -18.76
CA PRO A 87 0.00 6.13 -18.34
C PRO A 87 -0.15 6.41 -16.83
N GLU A 88 -1.35 6.17 -16.29
CA GLU A 88 -1.68 6.44 -14.89
C GLU A 88 -0.96 5.47 -13.95
N LEU A 89 -0.93 4.17 -14.29
CA LEU A 89 -0.23 3.17 -13.50
C LEU A 89 1.29 3.38 -13.53
N ASP A 90 1.84 3.80 -14.67
CA ASP A 90 3.25 4.15 -14.82
C ASP A 90 3.62 5.34 -13.94
N ALA A 91 2.81 6.41 -14.00
CA ALA A 91 3.00 7.60 -13.18
C ALA A 91 2.91 7.30 -11.68
N LEU A 92 1.90 6.52 -11.29
CA LEU A 92 1.72 6.05 -9.91
C LEU A 92 2.94 5.24 -9.43
N THR A 93 3.34 4.24 -10.21
CA THR A 93 4.47 3.37 -9.84
C THR A 93 5.75 4.18 -9.67
N ARG A 94 6.03 5.11 -10.59
CA ARG A 94 7.19 6.00 -10.50
C ARG A 94 7.09 6.95 -9.31
N GLY A 95 5.91 7.48 -9.01
CA GLY A 95 5.64 8.34 -7.85
C GLY A 95 5.96 7.63 -6.54
N ILE A 96 5.33 6.48 -6.32
CA ILE A 96 5.56 5.65 -5.12
C ILE A 96 7.01 5.19 -5.03
N THR A 97 7.64 4.84 -6.16
CA THR A 97 9.07 4.48 -6.18
C THR A 97 9.94 5.64 -5.70
N ARG A 98 9.66 6.88 -6.12
CA ARG A 98 10.41 8.06 -5.66
C ARG A 98 10.22 8.30 -4.16
N GLU A 99 8.97 8.28 -3.68
CA GLU A 99 8.66 8.45 -2.26
C GLU A 99 9.31 7.37 -1.39
N LEU A 100 9.36 6.12 -1.88
CA LEU A 100 10.00 5.01 -1.17
C LEU A 100 11.52 5.15 -1.06
N LEU A 101 12.16 5.85 -2.01
CA LEU A 101 13.60 6.08 -2.03
C LEU A 101 14.01 7.38 -1.35
N ALA A 102 13.05 8.21 -0.95
CA ALA A 102 13.32 9.45 -0.23
C ALA A 102 13.86 9.14 1.18
N SER A 103 14.72 10.02 1.71
CA SER A 103 15.30 9.86 3.04
C SER A 103 14.26 9.91 4.16
N ASP A 104 13.14 10.59 3.90
CA ASP A 104 11.99 10.80 4.77
C ASP A 104 10.79 9.89 4.39
N ALA A 105 11.05 8.78 3.70
CA ALA A 105 10.03 7.83 3.28
C ALA A 105 9.18 7.36 4.49
N PRO A 106 7.84 7.46 4.42
CA PRO A 106 6.96 6.98 5.48
C PRO A 106 7.19 5.48 5.76
N PRO A 107 7.52 5.09 7.00
CA PRO A 107 7.83 3.71 7.34
C PRO A 107 6.60 2.81 7.23
N ALA A 108 6.84 1.49 7.15
CA ALA A 108 5.75 0.52 7.15
C ALA A 108 5.00 0.55 8.48
N VAL A 109 3.69 0.77 8.45
CA VAL A 109 2.81 0.66 9.62
C VAL A 109 2.62 -0.81 9.98
N THR A 110 2.77 -1.13 11.26
CA THR A 110 2.65 -2.49 11.80
C THR A 110 1.53 -2.63 12.83
N GLY A 111 0.92 -1.52 13.25
CA GLY A 111 -0.23 -1.53 14.15
C GLY A 111 -0.40 -0.20 14.90
N ILE A 112 -1.18 -0.24 15.99
CA ILE A 112 -1.36 0.90 16.89
C ILE A 112 -0.54 0.70 18.17
N GLY A 113 0.09 1.79 18.61
CA GLY A 113 0.82 1.95 19.85
C GLY A 113 -0.12 2.22 21.01
N ASN A 114 -0.63 3.44 21.02
CA ASN A 114 -1.51 3.96 22.05
C ASN A 114 -2.41 5.03 21.45
N ALA A 115 -3.50 5.36 22.13
CA ALA A 115 -4.40 6.43 21.75
C ALA A 115 -4.93 7.12 23.01
N PHE A 116 -5.09 8.43 22.90
CA PHE A 116 -5.58 9.27 23.99
C PHE A 116 -6.69 10.18 23.48
N HIS A 117 -7.66 10.50 24.33
CA HIS A 117 -8.67 11.50 24.04
C HIS A 117 -8.75 12.50 25.19
N VAL A 118 -8.75 13.78 24.85
CA VAL A 118 -8.92 14.87 25.80
C VAL A 118 -10.18 15.66 25.42
N PRO A 119 -11.20 15.71 26.29
CA PRO A 119 -12.38 16.52 26.05
C PRO A 119 -12.02 18.01 26.07
N GLY A 120 -12.66 18.78 25.20
CA GLY A 120 -12.53 20.24 25.15
C GLY A 120 -13.38 20.96 26.19
N ALA A 121 -13.40 22.29 26.12
CA ALA A 121 -14.17 23.12 27.05
C ALA A 121 -15.67 23.10 26.72
N LEU A 122 -16.02 22.85 25.46
CA LEU A 122 -17.40 22.79 24.99
C LEU A 122 -17.90 21.35 24.82
N PRO A 123 -19.19 21.06 25.07
CA PRO A 123 -19.77 19.76 24.78
C PRO A 123 -19.54 19.34 23.31
N GLY A 124 -18.95 18.17 23.12
CA GLY A 124 -18.62 17.63 21.79
C GLY A 124 -17.31 18.15 21.19
N GLU A 125 -16.62 19.07 21.86
CA GLU A 125 -15.24 19.43 21.55
C GLU A 125 -14.27 18.40 22.14
N GLY A 126 -13.17 18.14 21.44
CA GLY A 126 -12.14 17.25 21.95
C GLY A 126 -11.05 16.97 20.93
N GLU A 127 -9.97 16.40 21.42
CA GLU A 127 -8.82 16.00 20.62
C GLU A 127 -8.48 14.55 20.89
N THR A 128 -8.34 13.76 19.83
CA THR A 128 -7.78 12.41 19.89
C THR A 128 -6.43 12.35 19.22
N GLN A 129 -5.46 11.76 19.90
CA GLN A 129 -4.15 11.44 19.34
C GLN A 129 -3.97 9.93 19.29
N VAL A 130 -3.55 9.40 18.14
CA VAL A 130 -3.28 7.98 17.94
C VAL A 130 -1.84 7.80 17.51
N PHE A 131 -1.06 7.08 18.30
CA PHE A 131 0.32 6.73 18.01
C PHE A 131 0.37 5.41 17.24
N VAL A 132 1.04 5.42 16.09
CA VAL A 132 1.10 4.30 15.16
C VAL A 132 2.44 3.59 15.30
N LYS A 133 2.41 2.26 15.41
CA LYS A 133 3.62 1.43 15.41
C LYS A 133 4.14 1.30 13.99
N THR A 134 5.45 1.41 13.84
CA THR A 134 6.13 1.31 12.55
C THR A 134 7.24 0.28 12.60
N ALA A 135 7.61 -0.28 11.44
CA ALA A 135 8.59 -1.35 11.34
C ALA A 135 10.01 -0.95 11.76
N ASN A 136 10.36 0.34 11.63
CA ASN A 136 11.66 0.88 12.03
C ASN A 136 11.61 1.69 13.33
N GLY A 137 10.46 1.72 14.03
CA GLY A 137 10.26 2.46 15.27
C GLY A 137 10.13 3.98 15.12
N ALA A 138 10.18 4.53 13.90
CA ALA A 138 9.97 5.95 13.68
C ALA A 138 8.52 6.34 14.03
N PRO A 139 8.30 7.46 14.74
CA PRO A 139 6.96 7.83 15.19
C PRO A 139 6.10 8.31 14.04
N ILE A 140 4.87 7.81 14.02
CA ILE A 140 3.76 8.35 13.25
C ILE A 140 2.62 8.60 14.24
N SER A 141 2.01 9.77 14.16
CA SER A 141 0.82 10.11 14.93
C SER A 141 -0.30 10.59 14.03
N LEU A 142 -1.53 10.23 14.42
CA LEU A 142 -2.77 10.77 13.87
C LEU A 142 -3.35 11.72 14.90
N GLN A 143 -3.77 12.90 14.47
CA GLN A 143 -4.46 13.87 15.31
C GLN A 143 -5.84 14.08 14.75
N ILE A 144 -6.87 13.97 15.59
CA ILE A 144 -8.27 14.19 15.25
C ILE A 144 -8.79 15.30 16.15
N LEU A 145 -9.33 16.35 15.55
CA LEU A 145 -9.87 17.51 16.23
C LEU A 145 -11.37 17.59 15.98
N ARG A 146 -12.15 17.62 17.06
CA ARG A 146 -13.59 17.89 17.04
C ARG A 146 -13.86 19.29 17.55
N ARG A 147 -14.69 20.02 16.80
CA ARG A 147 -15.23 21.32 17.21
C ARG A 147 -16.76 21.28 17.07
N PRO A 148 -17.51 21.87 18.03
CA PRO A 148 -18.97 21.91 17.94
C PRO A 148 -19.45 22.54 16.63
N GLY A 149 -20.36 21.86 15.93
CA GLY A 149 -20.93 22.34 14.66
C GLY A 149 -20.02 22.16 13.42
N GLU A 150 -18.80 21.66 13.59
CA GLU A 150 -17.90 21.36 12.47
C GLU A 150 -17.78 19.84 12.24
N LYS A 151 -17.38 19.47 11.02
CA LYS A 151 -16.92 18.10 10.77
C LYS A 151 -15.59 17.87 11.48
N PRO A 152 -15.34 16.68 12.04
CA PRO A 152 -14.03 16.35 12.58
C PRO A 152 -12.94 16.58 11.53
N ARG A 153 -11.83 17.16 11.93
CA ARG A 153 -10.64 17.34 11.09
C ARG A 153 -9.56 16.39 11.58
N TRP A 154 -8.78 15.83 10.68
CA TRP A 154 -7.66 15.00 11.08
C TRP A 154 -6.44 15.15 10.17
N GLY A 155 -5.29 14.81 10.73
CA GLY A 155 -3.98 14.93 10.12
C GLY A 155 -3.06 13.77 10.48
N VAL A 156 -2.00 13.61 9.71
CA VAL A 156 -0.90 12.69 10.01
C VAL A 156 0.41 13.44 10.14
N SER A 157 1.13 13.19 11.23
CA SER A 157 2.50 13.67 11.40
C SER A 157 3.47 12.50 11.19
N LEU A 158 4.46 12.70 10.33
CA LEU A 158 5.49 11.74 9.99
C LEU A 158 6.81 12.19 10.63
N GLY A 159 7.09 11.73 11.84
CA GLY A 159 8.24 12.16 12.64
C GLY A 159 7.87 12.61 14.05
N ASP A 160 8.87 13.13 14.77
CA ASP A 160 8.75 13.46 16.19
C ASP A 160 7.88 14.70 16.47
N ILE A 161 7.75 15.58 15.46
CA ILE A 161 7.02 16.83 15.60
C ILE A 161 5.58 16.62 15.13
N VAL A 162 4.64 16.81 16.06
CA VAL A 162 3.21 16.90 15.74
C VAL A 162 2.97 18.23 15.01
N ASP A 163 2.55 18.15 13.76
CA ASP A 163 2.12 19.32 12.98
C ASP A 163 0.58 19.41 13.02
N PRO A 164 0.00 20.39 13.74
CA PRO A 164 -1.45 20.56 13.85
C PRO A 164 -2.10 21.05 12.55
N ASN A 165 -1.30 21.47 11.56
CA ASN A 165 -1.77 21.82 10.22
C ASN A 165 -1.58 20.69 9.21
N ALA A 166 -1.00 19.57 9.62
CA ALA A 166 -0.88 18.41 8.74
C ALA A 166 -2.27 17.93 8.34
N GLY A 167 -2.48 17.75 7.04
CA GLY A 167 -3.71 17.17 6.52
C GLY A 167 -3.63 15.65 6.44
N ALA A 168 -4.77 15.04 6.15
CA ALA A 168 -4.81 13.65 5.69
C ALA A 168 -3.89 13.46 4.46
N PRO A 169 -3.18 12.32 4.35
CA PRO A 169 -2.33 12.06 3.20
C PRO A 169 -3.17 11.98 1.93
N LYS A 170 -2.65 12.56 0.83
CA LYS A 170 -3.33 12.48 -0.47
C LYS A 170 -3.44 11.03 -0.92
N ARG A 171 -4.60 10.64 -1.45
CA ARG A 171 -4.81 9.31 -2.02
C ARG A 171 -3.72 8.99 -3.06
N ASN A 172 -3.32 7.73 -3.14
CA ASN A 172 -2.27 7.25 -4.06
C ASN A 172 -0.84 7.77 -3.76
N THR A 173 -0.58 8.26 -2.55
CA THR A 173 0.79 8.51 -2.04
C THR A 173 1.26 7.35 -1.17
N LEU A 174 2.58 7.23 -0.96
CA LEU A 174 3.14 6.19 -0.10
C LEU A 174 2.60 6.31 1.32
N ALA A 175 2.52 7.53 1.87
CA ALA A 175 1.94 7.78 3.19
C ALA A 175 0.49 7.28 3.29
N TRP A 176 -0.33 7.53 2.26
CA TRP A 176 -1.69 7.01 2.20
C TRP A 176 -1.72 5.48 2.18
N TYR A 177 -0.91 4.82 1.34
CA TYR A 177 -0.85 3.35 1.31
C TYR A 177 -0.37 2.76 2.64
N ARG A 178 0.59 3.39 3.33
CA ARG A 178 1.04 2.95 4.66
C ARG A 178 -0.10 2.93 5.66
N LEU A 179 -0.93 3.98 5.67
CA LEU A 179 -2.06 4.09 6.60
C LEU A 179 -3.23 3.19 6.17
N ALA A 180 -3.71 3.33 4.93
CA ALA A 180 -4.89 2.60 4.45
C ALA A 180 -4.71 1.07 4.49
N CYS A 181 -3.50 0.57 4.23
CA CYS A 181 -3.21 -0.87 4.21
C CYS A 181 -2.65 -1.40 5.54
N GLY A 182 -2.04 -0.54 6.37
CA GLY A 182 -1.36 -0.96 7.60
C GLY A 182 -2.16 -0.75 8.88
N LEU A 183 -3.13 0.17 8.89
CA LEU A 183 -3.95 0.43 10.07
C LEU A 183 -4.94 -0.71 10.36
N PRO A 184 -5.07 -1.15 11.62
CA PRO A 184 -6.12 -2.09 12.02
C PRO A 184 -7.53 -1.56 11.73
N LYS A 185 -8.48 -2.43 11.39
CA LYS A 185 -9.88 -2.04 11.10
C LYS A 185 -10.64 -1.48 12.32
N ALA A 186 -10.12 -1.67 13.52
CA ALA A 186 -10.65 -1.13 14.76
C ALA A 186 -9.49 -0.74 15.68
N LEU A 187 -9.72 0.25 16.54
CA LEU A 187 -8.73 0.66 17.53
C LEU A 187 -8.59 -0.47 18.57
N PRO A 188 -7.40 -1.07 18.76
CA PRO A 188 -7.21 -2.16 19.72
C PRO A 188 -7.59 -1.75 21.15
N ASN A 189 -8.01 -2.70 21.98
CA ASN A 189 -8.38 -2.42 23.36
C ASN A 189 -7.16 -1.98 24.19
N GLU A 190 -6.02 -2.60 23.92
CA GLU A 190 -4.75 -2.34 24.61
C GLU A 190 -4.31 -0.88 24.37
N ALA A 191 -4.63 -0.33 23.19
CA ALA A 191 -4.26 1.02 22.79
C ALA A 191 -5.02 2.13 23.54
N VAL A 192 -6.06 1.82 24.33
CA VAL A 192 -6.77 2.80 25.16
C VAL A 192 -6.93 2.30 26.59
N SER A 193 -6.10 1.34 26.99
CA SER A 193 -6.18 0.70 28.32
C SER A 193 -5.93 1.68 29.47
N ALA A 194 -5.23 2.79 29.21
CA ALA A 194 -4.98 3.85 30.16
C ALA A 194 -6.05 4.96 30.16
N GLU A 195 -7.03 4.90 29.27
CA GLU A 195 -8.11 5.89 29.17
C GLU A 195 -9.29 5.57 30.08
N THR A 196 -10.07 6.59 30.41
CA THR A 196 -11.39 6.39 31.01
C THR A 196 -12.33 5.74 29.97
N PRO A 197 -13.40 5.04 30.40
CA PRO A 197 -14.34 4.44 29.45
C PRO A 197 -14.92 5.42 28.42
N ASP A 198 -15.24 6.65 28.84
CA ASP A 198 -15.80 7.68 27.97
C ASP A 198 -14.77 8.17 26.95
N ASN A 199 -13.52 8.42 27.37
CA ASN A 199 -12.45 8.83 26.47
C ASN A 199 -12.05 7.71 25.50
N ALA A 200 -12.03 6.46 25.98
CA ALA A 200 -11.74 5.30 25.14
C ALA A 200 -12.78 5.16 24.01
N GLU A 201 -14.06 5.37 24.32
CA GLU A 201 -15.13 5.35 23.31
C GLU A 201 -15.02 6.54 22.34
N ALA A 202 -14.75 7.74 22.83
CA ALA A 202 -14.50 8.91 21.98
C ALA A 202 -13.34 8.67 21.00
N ALA A 203 -12.21 8.14 21.50
CA ALA A 203 -11.06 7.78 20.67
C ALA A 203 -11.39 6.72 19.61
N ARG A 204 -12.24 5.73 19.94
CA ARG A 204 -12.71 4.72 18.97
C ARG A 204 -13.53 5.35 17.86
N GLN A 205 -14.44 6.25 18.20
CA GLN A 205 -15.27 6.95 17.21
C GLN A 205 -14.41 7.83 16.29
N ASP A 206 -13.42 8.52 16.84
CA ASP A 206 -12.48 9.34 16.06
C ASP A 206 -11.59 8.51 15.16
N TYR A 207 -11.10 7.37 15.64
CA TYR A 207 -10.36 6.43 14.81
C TYR A 207 -11.20 5.92 13.63
N GLN A 208 -12.49 5.68 13.83
CA GLN A 208 -13.39 5.28 12.74
C GLN A 208 -13.61 6.39 11.70
N VAL A 209 -13.53 7.67 12.10
CA VAL A 209 -13.54 8.78 11.14
C VAL A 209 -12.32 8.68 10.21
N VAL A 210 -11.13 8.47 10.77
CA VAL A 210 -9.89 8.33 10.00
C VAL A 210 -9.99 7.17 8.99
N LEU A 211 -10.42 6.00 9.44
CA LEU A 211 -10.55 4.83 8.56
C LEU A 211 -11.54 5.06 7.40
N ARG A 212 -12.66 5.73 7.69
CA ARG A 212 -13.68 6.05 6.68
C ARG A 212 -13.17 7.06 5.65
N GLU A 213 -12.41 8.06 6.07
CA GLU A 213 -11.84 9.06 5.15
C GLU A 213 -10.65 8.54 4.34
N LEU A 214 -9.81 7.68 4.94
CA LEU A 214 -8.75 6.97 4.21
C LEU A 214 -9.34 6.08 3.11
N GLY A 215 -10.45 5.41 3.40
CA GLY A 215 -11.07 4.44 2.52
C GLY A 215 -10.31 3.11 2.46
N PRO A 216 -10.76 2.17 1.62
CA PRO A 216 -10.11 0.86 1.49
C PRO A 216 -8.72 0.97 0.86
N CYS A 217 -7.80 0.10 1.30
CA CYS A 217 -6.58 -0.20 0.59
C CYS A 217 -6.93 -0.88 -0.74
N ALA A 218 -6.76 -0.16 -1.85
CA ALA A 218 -7.10 -0.59 -3.20
C ALA A 218 -6.11 -0.02 -4.22
#